data_AF-A0A5H9WTS9-F1
#
_entry.id   AF-A0A5H9WTS9-F1
#
_cell.length_a   1.000
_cell.length_b   1.000
_cell.length_c   1.000
_cell.angle_alpha   90.00
_cell.angle_beta   90.00
_cell.angle_gamma   90.00
#
_symmetry.space_group_name_H-M   'P 1'
#
loop_
_entity.id
_entity.type
_entity.pdbx_description
1 polymer ?
#
loop_
_entity_poly.entity_id
_entity_poly.type
_entity_poly.pdbx_seq_one_letter_code
_entity_poly.pdbx_strand_id
1 'polypeptide(L)'
;MKEVKIYTIVSDQLSPPITGESFCTDMVRHSDYAELEAKYAALAADNDKAMESLRQANAVVKLAHEKFSALAAENETLKYQEPKLAAMMSCLDAFYADDDVPERAMMTAYNILRKSVGTPATDAFLAEVRARAIPEGYALVPQQIFLEPSDIESICSQCGDGHESGYGDFTDGLLWVGNIQHDDGSIVHGLHISSADYTEEGGVTVCEFAAQPRKGVAA
;
A
#
# COMPACT_ATOMS: atom_id res chain seq x y z
N MET A 1 26.00 16.28 -16.69
CA MET A 1 25.29 16.82 -17.88
C MET A 1 26.15 16.55 -19.09
N LYS A 2 25.59 15.97 -20.17
CA LYS A 2 26.28 15.96 -21.47
C LYS A 2 26.43 17.43 -21.90
N GLU A 3 27.61 17.80 -22.37
CA GLU A 3 27.89 19.15 -22.84
C GLU A 3 26.97 19.47 -24.02
N VAL A 4 26.23 20.59 -23.94
CA VAL A 4 25.34 21.02 -25.03
C VAL A 4 26.21 21.45 -26.19
N LYS A 5 26.14 20.72 -27.31
CA LYS A 5 26.90 21.05 -28.51
C LYS A 5 26.19 22.15 -29.27
N ILE A 6 26.84 23.31 -29.34
CA ILE A 6 26.40 24.45 -30.13
C ILE A 6 27.12 24.39 -31.48
N TYR A 7 26.33 24.41 -32.55
CA TYR A 7 26.84 24.43 -33.92
C TYR A 7 26.68 25.82 -34.49
N THR A 8 27.75 26.40 -35.00
CA THR A 8 27.69 27.73 -35.62
C THR A 8 27.67 27.59 -37.14
N ILE A 9 26.72 28.27 -37.80
CA ILE A 9 26.58 28.29 -39.27
C ILE A 9 26.42 29.75 -39.75
N VAL A 10 26.91 30.06 -40.95
CA VAL A 10 26.70 31.39 -41.56
C VAL A 10 25.21 31.56 -41.84
N SER A 11 24.67 32.72 -41.47
CA SER A 11 23.21 32.96 -41.47
C SER A 11 22.59 32.88 -42.89
N ASP A 12 23.39 33.09 -43.93
CA ASP A 12 22.99 33.00 -45.35
C ASP A 12 22.84 31.56 -45.87
N GLN A 13 23.41 30.56 -45.18
CA GLN A 13 23.31 29.14 -45.52
C GLN A 13 22.06 28.47 -44.93
N LEU A 14 21.29 29.19 -44.10
CA LEU A 14 20.04 28.69 -43.53
C LEU A 14 18.90 28.72 -44.56
N SER A 15 17.91 27.85 -44.39
CA SER A 15 16.71 27.83 -45.23
C SER A 15 15.45 27.82 -44.34
N PRO A 16 14.64 28.90 -44.37
CA PRO A 16 14.89 30.17 -45.07
C PRO A 16 16.12 30.91 -44.49
N PRO A 17 16.82 31.74 -45.29
CA PRO A 17 17.93 32.53 -44.80
C PRO A 17 17.45 33.46 -43.68
N ILE A 18 18.21 33.54 -42.59
CA ILE A 18 17.89 34.46 -41.48
C ILE A 18 18.72 35.72 -41.66
N THR A 19 18.07 36.87 -41.87
CA THR A 19 18.72 38.18 -41.86
C THR A 19 18.74 38.72 -40.43
N GLY A 20 19.91 38.70 -39.78
CA GLY A 20 20.16 39.31 -38.48
C GLY A 20 21.40 40.21 -38.52
N GLU A 21 21.73 40.86 -37.40
CA GLU A 21 22.91 41.73 -37.29
C GLU A 21 24.26 40.95 -37.27
N SER A 22 24.22 39.63 -37.08
CA SER A 22 25.41 38.77 -37.01
C SER A 22 25.63 37.94 -38.29
N PHE A 23 26.90 37.77 -38.65
CA PHE A 23 27.34 36.93 -39.78
C PHE A 23 27.05 35.44 -39.56
N CYS A 24 27.12 34.97 -38.31
CA CYS A 24 26.85 33.58 -37.94
C CYS A 24 25.66 33.46 -36.98
N THR A 25 25.03 32.29 -37.02
CA THR A 25 23.92 31.85 -36.16
C THR A 25 24.33 30.57 -35.41
N ASP A 26 24.07 30.54 -34.11
CA ASP A 26 24.28 29.37 -33.25
C ASP A 26 23.03 28.49 -33.21
N MET A 27 23.20 27.20 -33.47
CA MET A 27 22.14 26.22 -33.66
C MET A 27 22.35 24.97 -32.81
N VAL A 28 21.24 24.34 -32.43
CA VAL A 28 21.21 23.03 -31.77
C VAL A 28 20.54 22.06 -32.74
N ARG A 29 21.07 20.84 -32.85
CA ARG A 29 20.43 19.82 -33.70
C ARG A 29 19.08 19.43 -33.11
N HIS A 30 18.11 19.18 -33.98
CA HIS A 30 16.79 18.71 -33.57
C HIS A 30 16.87 17.45 -32.69
N SER A 31 17.78 16.51 -32.98
CA SER A 31 18.00 15.31 -32.16
C SER A 31 18.44 15.65 -30.73
N ASP A 32 19.35 16.61 -30.57
CA ASP A 32 19.87 17.00 -29.26
C ASP A 32 18.80 17.76 -28.45
N TYR A 33 17.97 18.55 -29.14
CA TYR A 33 16.82 19.23 -28.54
C TYR A 33 15.71 18.25 -28.13
N ALA A 34 15.37 17.28 -28.98
CA ALA A 34 14.38 16.25 -28.68
C ALA A 34 14.79 15.38 -27.48
N GLU A 35 16.08 15.02 -27.37
CA GLU A 35 16.60 14.34 -26.18
C GLU A 35 16.46 15.20 -24.91
N LEU A 36 16.62 16.52 -25.03
CA LEU A 36 16.47 17.44 -23.91
C LEU A 36 15.00 17.57 -23.50
N GLU A 37 14.08 17.72 -24.45
CA GLU A 37 12.63 17.75 -24.21
C GLU A 37 12.16 16.46 -23.53
N ALA A 38 12.62 15.29 -23.99
CA ALA A 38 12.30 14.01 -23.37
C ALA A 38 12.79 13.93 -21.91
N LYS A 39 13.99 14.44 -21.62
CA LYS A 39 14.52 14.50 -20.24
C LYS A 39 13.72 15.47 -19.37
N TYR A 40 13.31 16.62 -19.91
CA TYR A 40 12.46 17.56 -19.18
C TYR A 40 11.07 16.97 -18.90
N ALA A 41 10.47 16.28 -19.86
CA ALA A 41 9.20 15.59 -19.68
C ALA A 41 9.29 14.49 -18.61
N ALA A 42 10.36 13.68 -18.65
CA ALA A 42 10.62 12.66 -17.63
C ALA A 42 10.83 13.29 -16.24
N LEU A 43 11.61 14.36 -16.14
CA LEU A 43 11.84 15.07 -14.88
C LEU A 43 10.55 15.71 -14.33
N ALA A 44 9.69 16.25 -15.21
CA ALA A 44 8.40 16.77 -14.81
C ALA A 44 7.50 15.66 -14.24
N ALA A 45 7.41 14.52 -14.92
CA ALA A 45 6.66 13.35 -14.44
C ALA A 45 7.19 12.81 -13.10
N ASP A 46 8.52 12.73 -12.94
CA ASP A 46 9.15 12.31 -11.68
C ASP A 46 8.88 13.30 -10.54
N ASN A 47 8.93 14.62 -10.82
CA ASN A 47 8.60 15.65 -9.85
C ASN A 47 7.14 15.58 -9.41
N ASP A 48 6.20 15.34 -10.33
CA ASP A 48 4.79 15.17 -10.01
C ASP A 48 4.57 13.96 -9.11
N LYS A 49 5.23 12.82 -9.41
CA LYS A 49 5.19 11.61 -8.58
C LYS A 49 5.80 11.85 -7.19
N ALA A 50 6.91 12.59 -7.11
CA ALA A 50 7.55 12.95 -5.85
C ALA A 50 6.65 13.87 -5.01
N MET A 51 6.02 14.87 -5.63
CA MET A 51 5.07 15.77 -4.96
C MET A 51 3.87 15.02 -4.41
N GLU A 52 3.34 14.04 -5.16
CA GLU A 52 2.23 13.22 -4.68
C GLU A 52 2.64 12.33 -3.50
N SER A 53 3.82 11.70 -3.60
CA SER A 53 4.39 10.91 -2.49
C SER A 53 4.60 11.75 -1.22
N LEU A 54 5.05 13.01 -1.38
CA LEU A 54 5.19 13.95 -0.26
C LEU A 54 3.86 14.36 0.35
N ARG A 55 2.81 14.56 -0.47
CA ARG A 55 1.46 14.85 0.04
C ARG A 55 0.91 13.69 0.87
N GLN A 56 1.05 12.46 0.37
CA GLN A 56 0.65 11.24 1.08
C GLN A 56 1.42 11.12 2.41
N ALA A 57 2.74 11.27 2.39
CA ALA A 57 3.57 11.22 3.60
C ALA A 57 3.15 12.30 4.62
N ASN A 58 2.86 13.52 4.17
CA ASN A 58 2.42 14.59 5.06
C ASN A 58 1.04 14.30 5.69
N ALA A 59 0.12 13.69 4.93
CA ALA A 59 -1.17 13.25 5.47
C ALA A 59 -0.99 12.17 6.56
N VAL A 60 -0.11 11.19 6.34
CA VAL A 60 0.20 10.15 7.33
C VAL A 60 0.80 10.76 8.60
N VAL A 61 1.78 11.68 8.47
CA VAL A 61 2.40 12.34 9.62
C VAL A 61 1.40 13.17 10.41
N LYS A 62 0.52 13.91 9.73
CA LYS A 62 -0.53 14.70 10.37
C LYS A 62 -1.48 13.80 11.18
N LEU A 63 -1.96 12.71 10.59
CA LEU A 63 -2.84 11.76 11.28
C LEU A 63 -2.15 11.12 12.50
N ALA A 64 -0.87 10.75 12.36
CA ALA A 64 -0.10 10.21 13.48
C ALA A 64 0.04 11.25 14.60
N HIS A 65 0.33 12.50 14.26
CA HIS A 65 0.44 13.58 15.24
C HIS A 65 -0.87 13.83 15.99
N GLU A 66 -2.01 13.81 15.30
CA GLU A 66 -3.33 13.94 15.92
C GLU A 66 -3.61 12.81 16.93
N LYS A 67 -3.32 11.55 16.54
CA LYS A 67 -3.48 10.38 17.43
C LYS A 67 -2.57 10.44 18.64
N PHE A 68 -1.28 10.77 18.46
CA PHE A 68 -0.34 10.89 19.56
C PHE A 68 -0.67 12.05 20.49
N SER A 69 -1.16 13.17 19.95
CA SER A 69 -1.62 14.31 20.75
C SER A 69 -2.83 13.94 21.60
N ALA A 70 -3.79 13.18 21.05
CA ALA A 70 -4.93 12.67 21.81
C ALA A 70 -4.49 11.72 22.94
N LEU A 71 -3.56 10.79 22.67
CA LEU A 71 -2.99 9.90 23.69
C LEU A 71 -2.20 10.66 24.76
N ALA A 72 -1.45 11.70 24.38
CA ALA A 72 -0.73 12.53 25.33
C ALA A 72 -1.69 13.31 26.24
N ALA A 73 -2.75 13.90 25.66
CA ALA A 73 -3.79 14.58 26.43
C ALA A 73 -4.49 13.62 27.41
N GLU A 74 -4.87 12.42 26.95
CA GLU A 74 -5.44 11.38 27.80
C GLU A 74 -4.50 11.02 28.97
N ASN A 75 -3.21 10.79 28.67
CA ASN A 75 -2.20 10.48 29.69
C ASN A 75 -2.01 11.58 30.74
N GLU A 76 -2.05 12.86 30.36
CA GLU A 76 -2.00 13.95 31.34
C GLU A 76 -3.23 13.96 32.24
N THR A 77 -4.42 13.67 31.70
CA THR A 77 -5.62 13.58 32.55
C THR A 77 -5.57 12.40 33.52
N LEU A 78 -5.04 11.25 33.10
CA LEU A 78 -4.97 10.04 33.93
C LEU A 78 -4.25 10.24 35.27
N LYS A 79 -3.28 11.16 35.34
CA LYS A 79 -2.55 11.47 36.58
C LYS A 79 -3.41 12.07 37.68
N TYR A 80 -4.48 12.78 37.30
CA TYR A 80 -5.32 13.56 38.22
C TYR A 80 -6.80 13.19 38.12
N GLN A 81 -7.11 12.00 37.61
CA GLN A 81 -8.49 11.59 37.47
C GLN A 81 -9.15 11.29 38.81
N GLU A 82 -10.29 11.94 39.02
CA GLU A 82 -11.14 11.69 40.17
C GLU A 82 -12.17 10.60 39.82
N PRO A 83 -12.29 9.53 40.63
CA PRO A 83 -13.29 8.52 40.38
C PRO A 83 -14.70 9.09 40.52
N LYS A 84 -15.61 8.64 39.67
CA LYS A 84 -17.02 9.04 39.77
C LYS A 84 -17.62 8.49 41.07
N LEU A 85 -18.60 9.21 41.63
CA LEU A 85 -19.29 8.80 42.86
C LEU A 85 -19.79 7.35 42.80
N ALA A 86 -20.37 6.93 41.67
CA ALA A 86 -20.83 5.54 41.50
C ALA A 86 -19.71 4.50 41.61
N ALA A 87 -18.51 4.82 41.11
CA ALA A 87 -17.34 3.95 41.23
C ALA A 87 -16.80 3.91 42.67
N MET A 88 -16.80 5.06 43.35
CA MET A 88 -16.46 5.13 44.78
C MET A 88 -17.43 4.30 45.63
N MET A 89 -18.73 4.36 45.36
CA MET A 89 -19.74 3.54 46.06
C MET A 89 -19.52 2.05 45.81
N SER A 90 -19.35 1.64 44.56
CA SER A 90 -19.08 0.23 44.21
C SER A 90 -17.78 -0.29 44.83
N CYS A 91 -16.77 0.57 44.94
CA CYS A 91 -15.50 0.29 45.62
C CYS A 91 -15.70 0.04 47.12
N LEU A 92 -16.51 0.85 47.80
CA LEU A 92 -16.82 0.69 49.23
C LEU A 92 -17.62 -0.58 49.47
N ASP A 93 -18.63 -0.86 48.66
CA ASP A 93 -19.43 -2.08 48.75
C ASP A 93 -18.55 -3.33 48.62
N ALA A 94 -17.63 -3.33 47.66
CA ALA A 94 -16.69 -4.44 47.47
C ALA A 94 -15.66 -4.56 48.59
N PHE A 95 -15.29 -3.45 49.25
CA PHE A 95 -14.37 -3.45 50.38
C PHE A 95 -15.03 -4.07 51.63
N TYR A 96 -16.28 -3.72 51.93
CA TYR A 96 -17.01 -4.23 53.10
C TYR A 96 -17.67 -5.60 52.88
N ALA A 97 -17.62 -6.15 51.66
CA ALA A 97 -18.15 -7.48 51.38
C ALA A 97 -17.23 -8.63 51.86
N ASP A 98 -15.98 -8.33 52.20
CA ASP A 98 -14.95 -9.32 52.54
C ASP A 98 -14.14 -8.88 53.76
N ASP A 99 -14.73 -9.05 54.95
CA ASP A 99 -14.10 -8.67 56.23
C ASP A 99 -13.02 -9.66 56.70
N ASP A 100 -12.90 -10.83 56.05
CA ASP A 100 -11.98 -11.90 56.47
C ASP A 100 -10.54 -11.66 55.99
N VAL A 101 -10.37 -11.01 54.82
CA VAL A 101 -9.06 -10.80 54.19
C VAL A 101 -8.94 -9.35 53.68
N PRO A 102 -8.41 -8.42 54.51
CA PRO A 102 -8.32 -7.00 54.19
C PRO A 102 -7.59 -6.69 52.88
N GLU A 103 -6.54 -7.43 52.55
CA GLU A 103 -5.76 -7.24 51.32
C GLU A 103 -6.56 -7.61 50.06
N ARG A 104 -7.41 -8.64 50.15
CA ARG A 104 -8.26 -9.09 49.05
C ARG A 104 -9.41 -8.13 48.81
N ALA A 105 -10.04 -7.65 49.89
CA ALA A 105 -11.03 -6.58 49.86
C ALA A 105 -10.45 -5.31 49.20
N MET A 106 -9.27 -4.87 49.65
CA MET A 106 -8.59 -3.70 49.13
C MET A 106 -8.23 -3.84 47.63
N MET A 107 -7.73 -5.01 47.22
CA MET A 107 -7.40 -5.26 45.82
C MET A 107 -8.64 -5.23 44.91
N THR A 108 -9.75 -5.78 45.40
CA THR A 108 -11.02 -5.80 44.66
C THR A 108 -11.55 -4.38 44.48
N ALA A 109 -11.57 -3.61 45.57
CA ALA A 109 -11.95 -2.21 45.59
C ALA A 109 -11.07 -1.35 44.64
N TYR A 110 -9.74 -1.53 44.69
CA TYR A 110 -8.80 -0.85 43.79
C TYR A 110 -9.05 -1.17 42.31
N ASN A 111 -9.31 -2.44 41.99
CA ASN A 111 -9.59 -2.85 40.61
C ASN A 111 -10.89 -2.24 40.07
N ILE A 112 -11.91 -2.02 40.90
CA ILE A 112 -13.14 -1.33 40.52
C ILE A 112 -12.86 0.12 40.17
N LEU A 113 -12.10 0.84 41.01
CA LEU A 113 -11.72 2.23 40.74
C LEU A 113 -10.92 2.34 39.44
N ARG A 114 -9.92 1.47 39.25
CA ARG A 114 -9.10 1.46 38.03
C ARG A 114 -9.91 1.16 36.77
N LYS A 115 -10.88 0.24 36.82
CA LYS A 115 -11.75 -0.08 35.67
C LYS A 115 -12.77 1.02 35.36
N SER A 116 -13.10 1.86 36.34
CA SER A 116 -14.03 2.98 36.13
C SER A 116 -13.44 4.14 35.33
N VAL A 117 -12.12 4.16 35.20
CA VAL A 117 -11.36 5.10 34.37
C VAL A 117 -11.46 4.69 32.91
N GLY A 118 -12.03 5.56 32.08
CA GLY A 118 -12.09 5.37 30.63
C GLY A 118 -10.83 5.89 29.93
N THR A 119 -10.37 5.16 28.92
CA THR A 119 -9.22 5.51 28.08
C THR A 119 -9.61 5.49 26.59
N PRO A 120 -10.53 6.37 26.15
CA PRO A 120 -11.10 6.32 24.80
C PRO A 120 -10.07 6.44 23.66
N ALA A 121 -9.00 7.23 23.83
CA ALA A 121 -7.95 7.34 22.82
C ALA A 121 -7.13 6.05 22.73
N THR A 122 -6.80 5.45 23.87
CA THR A 122 -6.16 4.12 23.92
C THR A 122 -7.06 3.04 23.33
N ASP A 123 -8.36 3.03 23.67
CA ASP A 123 -9.32 2.06 23.18
C ASP A 123 -9.48 2.15 21.64
N ALA A 124 -9.58 3.38 21.11
CA ALA A 124 -9.65 3.61 19.67
C ALA A 124 -8.38 3.12 18.96
N PHE A 125 -7.20 3.40 19.52
CA PHE A 125 -5.92 2.92 18.99
C PHE A 125 -5.85 1.39 18.99
N LEU A 126 -6.22 0.73 20.09
CA LEU A 126 -6.22 -0.72 20.18
C LEU A 126 -7.24 -1.37 19.23
N ALA A 127 -8.41 -0.75 19.04
CA ALA A 127 -9.39 -1.21 18.06
C ALA A 127 -8.82 -1.18 16.64
N GLU A 128 -8.11 -0.12 16.26
CA GLU A 128 -7.44 -0.04 14.97
C GLU A 128 -6.33 -1.09 14.81
N VAL A 129 -5.49 -1.27 15.83
CA VAL A 129 -4.43 -2.29 15.80
C VAL A 129 -5.03 -3.69 15.65
N ARG A 130 -6.11 -3.99 16.36
CA ARG A 130 -6.83 -5.27 16.23
C ARG A 130 -7.47 -5.44 14.86
N ALA A 131 -8.04 -4.38 14.28
CA ALA A 131 -8.57 -4.40 12.92
C ALA A 131 -7.47 -4.65 11.87
N ARG A 132 -6.22 -4.26 12.16
CA ARG A 132 -5.05 -4.54 11.33
C ARG A 132 -4.40 -5.89 11.60
N ALA A 133 -4.78 -6.59 12.68
CA ALA A 133 -4.22 -7.90 12.98
C ALA A 133 -4.61 -8.92 11.89
N ILE A 134 -3.69 -9.85 11.59
CA ILE A 134 -4.01 -11.02 10.78
C ILE A 134 -4.74 -12.00 11.72
N PRO A 135 -5.92 -12.53 11.37
CA PRO A 135 -6.62 -13.45 12.25
C PRO A 135 -5.80 -14.71 12.50
N GLU A 136 -5.97 -15.33 13.67
CA GLU A 136 -5.28 -16.56 14.01
C GLU A 136 -5.59 -17.67 12.99
N GLY A 137 -4.57 -18.40 12.55
CA GLY A 137 -4.69 -19.44 11.53
C GLY A 137 -4.55 -18.98 10.08
N TYR A 138 -4.46 -17.67 9.80
CA TYR A 138 -4.16 -17.18 8.46
C TYR A 138 -2.66 -17.27 8.15
N ALA A 139 -2.33 -17.77 6.95
CA ALA A 139 -0.98 -17.82 6.42
C ALA A 139 -0.83 -16.84 5.23
N LEU A 140 0.34 -16.20 5.11
CA LEU A 140 0.65 -15.27 4.01
C LEU A 140 0.67 -15.97 2.64
N VAL A 141 1.07 -17.24 2.65
CA VAL A 141 1.09 -18.14 1.48
C VAL A 141 0.43 -19.45 1.91
N PRO A 142 -0.45 -20.04 1.09
CA PRO A 142 -1.02 -21.35 1.39
C PRO A 142 0.10 -22.40 1.56
N GLN A 143 0.00 -23.25 2.58
CA GLN A 143 0.98 -24.33 2.78
C GLN A 143 0.90 -25.40 1.69
N GLN A 144 -0.29 -25.58 1.11
CA GLN A 144 -0.56 -26.45 -0.01
C GLN A 144 -1.70 -25.85 -0.83
N ILE A 145 -1.68 -26.05 -2.15
CA ILE A 145 -2.74 -25.65 -3.06
C ILE A 145 -3.22 -26.93 -3.75
N PHE A 146 -4.54 -27.13 -3.72
CA PHE A 146 -5.18 -28.18 -4.50
C PHE A 146 -5.49 -27.61 -5.88
N LEU A 147 -5.12 -28.34 -6.93
CA LEU A 147 -5.39 -27.99 -8.32
C LEU A 147 -6.25 -29.09 -8.93
N GLU A 148 -7.39 -28.73 -9.49
CA GLU A 148 -8.21 -29.67 -10.26
C GLU A 148 -7.56 -29.97 -11.62
N PRO A 149 -7.92 -31.08 -12.28
CA PRO A 149 -7.36 -31.41 -13.58
C PRO A 149 -7.46 -30.27 -14.62
N SER A 150 -8.54 -29.48 -14.60
CA SER A 150 -8.72 -28.29 -15.45
C SER A 150 -7.73 -27.17 -15.14
N ASP A 151 -7.35 -27.00 -13.88
CA ASP A 151 -6.41 -25.96 -13.45
C ASP A 151 -4.99 -26.35 -13.88
N ILE A 152 -4.67 -27.64 -13.74
CA ILE A 152 -3.43 -28.24 -14.25
C ILE A 152 -3.36 -28.06 -15.77
N GLU A 153 -4.46 -28.34 -16.47
CA GLU A 153 -4.58 -28.15 -17.91
C GLU A 153 -4.35 -26.69 -18.32
N SER A 154 -4.92 -25.73 -17.58
CA SER A 154 -4.75 -24.30 -17.82
C SER A 154 -3.30 -23.85 -17.65
N ILE A 155 -2.60 -24.39 -16.63
CA ILE A 155 -1.16 -24.15 -16.44
C ILE A 155 -0.37 -24.71 -17.63
N CYS A 156 -0.64 -25.95 -18.04
CA CYS A 156 0.02 -26.57 -19.17
C CYS A 156 -0.23 -25.81 -20.48
N SER A 157 -1.43 -25.27 -20.67
CA SER A 157 -1.77 -24.46 -21.83
C SER A 157 -0.99 -23.14 -21.87
N GLN A 158 -0.81 -22.48 -20.73
CA GLN A 158 -0.11 -21.18 -20.67
C GLN A 158 1.41 -21.31 -20.81
N CYS A 159 1.95 -22.48 -20.52
CA CYS A 159 3.39 -22.76 -20.58
C CYS A 159 3.77 -23.68 -21.73
N GLY A 160 2.86 -24.05 -22.64
CA GLY A 160 3.14 -24.97 -23.75
C GLY A 160 3.40 -24.22 -25.06
N ASP A 161 4.27 -24.75 -25.93
CA ASP A 161 4.54 -24.21 -27.26
C ASP A 161 3.56 -24.68 -28.36
N GLY A 162 2.56 -25.50 -28.00
CA GLY A 162 1.40 -25.79 -28.83
C GLY A 162 1.60 -26.85 -29.91
N HIS A 163 2.52 -27.81 -29.72
CA HIS A 163 2.73 -28.92 -30.64
C HIS A 163 1.42 -29.71 -30.93
N GLU A 164 1.19 -30.10 -32.19
CA GLU A 164 -0.02 -30.78 -32.70
C GLU A 164 -0.55 -32.02 -31.92
N SER A 165 0.26 -32.62 -31.04
CA SER A 165 -0.09 -33.78 -30.22
C SER A 165 -0.35 -33.48 -28.73
N GLY A 166 -0.35 -32.21 -28.32
CA GLY A 166 -0.58 -31.81 -26.93
C GLY A 166 -0.09 -30.39 -26.64
N TYR A 167 0.57 -30.21 -25.49
CA TYR A 167 1.13 -28.91 -25.08
C TYR A 167 2.52 -28.64 -25.65
N GLY A 168 3.17 -29.65 -26.24
CA GLY A 168 4.54 -29.56 -26.74
C GLY A 168 5.58 -29.43 -25.63
N ASP A 169 6.65 -28.69 -25.89
CA ASP A 169 7.69 -28.42 -24.88
C ASP A 169 7.24 -27.28 -23.97
N PHE A 170 7.54 -27.39 -22.68
CA PHE A 170 7.15 -26.37 -21.71
C PHE A 170 8.16 -25.22 -21.63
N THR A 171 7.65 -23.99 -21.59
CA THR A 171 8.38 -22.74 -21.38
C THR A 171 8.11 -22.16 -19.99
N ASP A 172 8.74 -21.02 -19.69
CA ASP A 172 8.61 -20.36 -18.40
C ASP A 172 7.21 -19.74 -18.22
N GLY A 173 6.63 -19.92 -17.04
CA GLY A 173 5.35 -19.33 -16.64
C GLY A 173 5.50 -18.43 -15.41
N LEU A 174 4.70 -17.37 -15.35
CA LEU A 174 4.68 -16.45 -14.21
C LEU A 174 3.40 -16.67 -13.39
N LEU A 175 3.55 -17.04 -12.12
CA LEU A 175 2.45 -17.16 -11.16
C LEU A 175 2.38 -15.92 -10.27
N TRP A 176 1.18 -15.38 -10.07
CA TRP A 176 0.96 -14.26 -9.14
C TRP A 176 -0.39 -14.31 -8.45
N VAL A 177 -0.46 -13.67 -7.29
CA VAL A 177 -1.72 -13.39 -6.60
C VAL A 177 -2.12 -11.96 -6.90
N GLY A 178 -3.33 -11.76 -7.39
CA GLY A 178 -3.77 -10.43 -7.82
C GLY A 178 -5.18 -10.41 -8.38
N ASN A 179 -5.49 -9.36 -9.11
CA ASN A 179 -6.77 -9.19 -9.78
C ASN A 179 -6.59 -9.36 -11.30
N ILE A 180 -7.49 -10.09 -11.93
CA ILE A 180 -7.68 -10.08 -13.39
C ILE A 180 -9.06 -9.54 -13.67
N GLN A 181 -9.16 -8.67 -14.67
CA GLN A 181 -10.44 -8.21 -15.21
C GLN A 181 -10.74 -9.01 -16.47
N HIS A 182 -11.88 -9.70 -16.50
CA HIS A 182 -12.33 -10.45 -17.67
C HIS A 182 -13.06 -9.53 -18.67
N ASP A 183 -13.29 -10.05 -19.88
CA ASP A 183 -13.95 -9.32 -20.97
C ASP A 183 -15.37 -8.84 -20.65
N ASP A 184 -16.05 -9.52 -19.72
CA ASP A 184 -17.37 -9.13 -19.22
C ASP A 184 -17.32 -8.00 -18.17
N GLY A 185 -16.12 -7.53 -17.82
CA GLY A 185 -15.88 -6.49 -16.82
C GLY A 185 -15.85 -7.01 -15.38
N SER A 186 -16.02 -8.31 -15.15
CA SER A 186 -15.86 -8.91 -13.83
C SER A 186 -14.40 -8.90 -13.38
N ILE A 187 -14.16 -8.75 -12.07
CA ILE A 187 -12.82 -8.77 -11.49
C ILE A 187 -12.71 -9.97 -10.55
N VAL A 188 -11.76 -10.85 -10.85
CA VAL A 188 -11.47 -12.04 -10.05
C VAL A 188 -10.18 -11.84 -9.28
N HIS A 189 -10.25 -11.98 -7.95
CA HIS A 189 -9.06 -12.00 -7.09
C HIS A 189 -8.64 -13.44 -6.85
N GLY A 190 -7.38 -13.79 -7.11
CA GLY A 190 -6.95 -15.17 -7.05
C GLY A 190 -5.49 -15.39 -7.38
N LEU A 191 -5.14 -16.67 -7.52
CA LEU A 191 -3.89 -17.13 -8.11
C LEU A 191 -4.07 -17.22 -9.63
N HIS A 192 -3.17 -16.61 -10.36
CA HIS A 192 -3.21 -16.53 -11.82
C HIS A 192 -1.87 -16.93 -12.43
N ILE A 193 -1.90 -17.37 -13.68
CA ILE A 193 -0.72 -17.74 -14.46
C ILE A 193 -0.75 -17.14 -15.88
N SER A 194 0.41 -16.73 -16.38
CA SER A 194 0.63 -16.29 -17.76
C SER A 194 1.94 -16.87 -18.29
N SER A 195 2.06 -16.91 -19.62
CA SER A 195 3.36 -17.13 -20.26
C SER A 195 4.35 -16.03 -19.84
N ALA A 196 5.59 -16.41 -19.55
CA ALA A 196 6.67 -15.44 -19.34
C ALA A 196 7.21 -14.89 -20.66
N ASP A 197 7.08 -15.65 -21.76
CA ASP A 197 7.55 -15.28 -23.09
C ASP A 197 6.55 -14.39 -23.84
N TYR A 198 5.25 -14.55 -23.55
CA TYR A 198 4.15 -13.85 -24.21
C TYR A 198 3.22 -13.18 -23.19
N THR A 199 3.77 -12.25 -22.41
CA THR A 199 3.03 -11.56 -21.33
C THR A 199 1.82 -10.75 -21.83
N GLU A 200 1.78 -10.41 -23.12
CA GLU A 200 0.70 -9.71 -23.80
C GLU A 200 -0.59 -10.55 -23.96
N GLU A 201 -0.50 -11.88 -23.92
CA GLU A 201 -1.66 -12.78 -24.03
C GLU A 201 -2.50 -12.81 -22.74
N GLY A 202 -2.01 -12.20 -21.67
CA GLY A 202 -2.71 -12.07 -20.40
C GLY A 202 -2.63 -13.32 -19.53
N GLY A 203 -3.34 -13.26 -18.40
CA GLY A 203 -3.35 -14.31 -17.40
C GLY A 203 -4.64 -15.11 -17.39
N VAL A 204 -4.53 -16.37 -16.97
CA VAL A 204 -5.67 -17.23 -16.65
C VAL A 204 -5.73 -17.43 -15.13
N THR A 205 -6.95 -17.42 -14.59
CA THR A 205 -7.17 -17.73 -13.17
C THR A 205 -7.07 -19.22 -12.93
N VAL A 206 -6.15 -19.60 -12.04
CA VAL A 206 -5.92 -20.98 -11.60
C VAL A 206 -6.78 -21.30 -10.36
N CYS A 207 -6.96 -20.32 -9.47
CA CYS A 207 -7.76 -20.49 -8.26
C CYS A 207 -8.29 -19.13 -7.79
N GLU A 208 -9.61 -19.01 -7.62
CA GLU A 208 -10.22 -17.81 -7.03
C GLU A 208 -10.07 -17.82 -5.50
N PHE A 209 -9.67 -16.66 -4.95
CA PHE A 209 -9.59 -16.45 -3.53
C PHE A 209 -10.85 -15.73 -3.04
N ALA A 210 -11.35 -16.13 -1.88
CA ALA A 210 -12.41 -15.41 -1.21
C ALA A 210 -12.05 -13.92 -1.03
N ALA A 211 -13.08 -13.06 -1.04
CA ALA A 211 -12.93 -11.61 -0.96
C ALA A 211 -11.90 -11.20 0.11
N GLN A 212 -11.00 -10.27 -0.25
CA GLN A 212 -9.91 -9.84 0.62
C GLN A 212 -10.47 -9.45 2.00
N PRO A 213 -9.94 -10.01 3.10
CA PRO A 213 -10.41 -9.66 4.45
C PRO A 213 -10.13 -8.20 4.82
N ARG A 214 -9.33 -7.50 4.02
CA ARG A 214 -9.05 -6.06 4.17
C ARG A 214 -9.53 -5.33 2.92
N LYS A 215 -10.40 -4.33 3.09
CA LYS A 215 -10.52 -3.27 2.09
C LYS A 215 -9.17 -2.55 2.08
N GLY A 216 -8.51 -2.51 0.92
CA GLY A 216 -7.30 -1.70 0.76
C GLY A 216 -7.57 -0.28 1.23
N VAL A 217 -6.98 0.11 2.35
CA VAL A 217 -6.85 1.52 2.68
C VAL A 217 -5.70 1.98 1.80
N ALA A 218 -6.02 2.74 0.74
CA ALA A 218 -5.01 3.46 -0.02
C ALA A 218 -4.16 4.24 0.99
N ALA A 219 -2.86 3.95 1.02
CA ALA A 219 -1.87 4.69 1.78
C ALA A 219 -1.69 6.10 1.18
#